data_AF-A0A7C1V1J8-F1
#
_entry.id   AF-A0A7C1V1J8-F1
#
_cell.length_a   1.000
_cell.length_b   1.000
_cell.length_c   1.000
_cell.angle_alpha   90.00
_cell.angle_beta   90.00
_cell.angle_gamma   90.00
#
_symmetry.space_group_name_H-M   'P 1'
#
loop_
_entity.id
_entity.type
_entity.pdbx_description
1 polymer ?
#
loop_
_entity_poly.entity_id
_entity_poly.type
_entity_poly.pdbx_seq_one_letter_code
_entity_poly.pdbx_strand_id
1 'polypeptide(L)'
;QVAEEVVARGAPPHFAPGDLVLPGFVGHGIGLELDEPPVIWAREETRVEVGMVLAVEVEVGAPGSGLMAKMEDTVVVEANGPRLLTAAPRRLVEVTASAPR
;
A
#
# COMPACT_ATOMS: atom_id res chain seq x y z
N GLN A 1 -7.76 -10.02 -7.75
CA GLN A 1 -8.44 -11.26 -7.33
C GLN A 1 -8.47 -11.39 -5.80
N VAL A 2 -7.40 -11.81 -5.11
CA VAL A 2 -7.46 -12.00 -3.62
C VAL A 2 -7.82 -10.72 -2.87
N ALA A 3 -7.22 -9.57 -3.20
CA ALA A 3 -7.53 -8.30 -2.54
C ALA A 3 -8.99 -7.85 -2.75
N GLU A 4 -9.52 -8.06 -3.96
CA GLU A 4 -10.91 -7.74 -4.30
C GLU A 4 -11.88 -8.63 -3.53
N GLU A 5 -11.56 -9.93 -3.38
CA GLU A 5 -12.35 -10.86 -2.57
C GLU A 5 -12.35 -10.47 -1.08
N VAL A 6 -11.18 -10.06 -0.55
CA VAL A 6 -11.05 -9.57 0.84
C VAL A 6 -11.91 -8.33 1.07
N VAL A 7 -11.93 -7.41 0.12
CA VAL A 7 -12.72 -6.18 0.22
C VAL A 7 -14.21 -6.46 0.03
N ALA A 8 -14.58 -7.31 -0.93
CA ALA A 8 -15.97 -7.68 -1.19
C ALA A 8 -16.64 -8.35 0.03
N ARG A 9 -15.92 -9.19 0.78
CA ARG A 9 -16.47 -9.83 2.00
C ARG A 9 -16.56 -8.88 3.20
N GLY A 10 -15.91 -7.71 3.14
CA GLY A 10 -15.77 -6.78 4.27
C GLY A 10 -14.95 -7.37 5.44
N ALA A 11 -15.12 -6.79 6.61
CA ALA A 11 -14.54 -7.28 7.87
C ALA A 11 -15.54 -7.13 9.04
N PRO A 12 -16.57 -8.00 9.09
CA PRO A 12 -17.56 -7.97 10.17
C PRO A 12 -16.94 -8.22 11.55
N PRO A 13 -17.50 -7.63 12.63
CA PRO A 13 -18.72 -6.82 12.65
C PRO A 13 -18.48 -5.34 12.28
N HIS A 14 -17.24 -4.93 12.02
CA HIS A 14 -16.88 -3.52 11.90
C HIS A 14 -17.15 -2.93 10.51
N PHE A 15 -16.99 -3.74 9.46
CA PHE A 15 -17.22 -3.34 8.08
C PHE A 15 -18.03 -4.41 7.37
N ALA A 16 -19.22 -4.08 6.89
CA ALA A 16 -20.06 -4.99 6.14
C ALA A 16 -19.48 -5.27 4.73
N PRO A 17 -19.91 -6.35 4.07
CA PRO A 17 -19.64 -6.54 2.64
C PRO A 17 -20.00 -5.28 1.83
N GLY A 18 -19.03 -4.74 1.09
CA GLY A 18 -19.19 -3.52 0.30
C GLY A 18 -18.80 -2.21 0.98
N ASP A 19 -18.47 -2.20 2.27
CA ASP A 19 -18.05 -0.98 2.99
C ASP A 19 -16.60 -0.58 2.70
N LEU A 20 -15.79 -1.53 2.23
CA LEU A 20 -14.37 -1.35 1.96
C LEU A 20 -14.13 -1.07 0.48
N VAL A 21 -13.07 -0.30 0.19
CA VAL A 21 -12.62 0.00 -1.18
C VAL A 21 -11.12 -0.21 -1.33
N LEU A 22 -10.71 -0.60 -2.54
CA LEU A 22 -9.30 -0.70 -2.95
C LEU A 22 -8.84 0.58 -3.67
N PRO A 23 -7.53 0.88 -3.68
CA PRO A 23 -7.00 2.05 -4.35
C PRO A 23 -6.88 1.78 -5.85
N GLY A 24 -6.75 2.87 -6.63
CA GLY A 24 -6.56 2.76 -8.07
C GLY A 24 -5.19 2.21 -8.46
N PHE A 25 -4.16 2.54 -7.68
CA PHE A 25 -2.76 2.12 -7.84
C PHE A 25 -2.25 1.60 -6.50
N VAL A 26 -1.14 0.86 -6.50
CA VAL A 26 -0.58 0.21 -5.29
C VAL A 26 0.88 0.54 -5.06
N GLY A 27 1.32 1.68 -5.59
CA GLY A 27 2.68 2.16 -5.43
C GLY A 27 3.21 2.94 -6.63
N HIS A 28 4.48 3.31 -6.54
CA HIS A 28 5.20 4.08 -7.54
C HIS A 28 6.72 3.87 -7.39
N GLY A 29 7.51 4.38 -8.34
CA GLY A 29 8.94 4.54 -8.18
C GLY A 29 9.25 5.65 -7.18
N ILE A 30 10.39 5.55 -6.50
CA ILE A 30 10.87 6.58 -5.56
C ILE A 30 12.38 6.76 -5.68
N GLY A 31 12.82 8.01 -5.68
CA GLY A 31 14.22 8.33 -5.88
C GLY A 31 14.54 9.78 -5.52
N LEU A 32 14.87 10.58 -6.54
CA LEU A 32 15.07 12.02 -6.33
C LEU A 32 13.74 12.74 -6.14
N GLU A 33 12.70 12.22 -6.80
CA GLU A 33 11.32 12.65 -6.61
C GLU A 33 10.62 11.69 -5.65
N LEU A 34 9.63 12.21 -4.90
CA LEU A 34 8.83 11.39 -4.00
C LEU A 34 8.04 10.36 -4.82
N ASP A 35 7.38 10.82 -5.88
CA ASP A 35 6.64 10.01 -6.83
C ASP A 35 7.35 10.09 -8.19
N GLU A 36 7.99 9.00 -8.60
CA GLU A 36 8.58 8.85 -9.93
C GLU A 36 8.01 7.61 -10.64
N PRO A 37 8.09 7.53 -11.98
CA PRO A 37 7.71 6.31 -12.69
C PRO A 37 8.57 5.10 -12.28
N PRO A 38 8.04 3.87 -12.36
CA PRO A 38 6.69 3.54 -12.83
C PRO A 38 5.63 3.65 -11.73
N VAL A 39 4.40 4.00 -12.11
CA VAL A 39 3.24 3.85 -11.21
C VAL A 39 2.84 2.37 -11.19
N ILE A 40 2.71 1.76 -10.02
CA ILE A 40 2.28 0.36 -9.90
C ILE A 40 0.76 0.31 -10.04
N TRP A 41 0.29 0.20 -11.27
CA TRP A 41 -1.12 0.21 -11.63
C TRP A 41 -1.41 -0.80 -12.74
N ALA A 42 -2.63 -1.34 -12.76
CA ALA A 42 -3.11 -2.25 -13.80
C ALA A 42 -3.10 -1.65 -15.22
N ARG A 43 -3.01 -0.32 -15.36
CA ARG A 43 -2.91 0.36 -16.66
C ARG A 43 -1.49 0.78 -17.04
N GLU A 44 -0.50 0.53 -16.16
CA GLU A 44 0.91 0.80 -16.46
C GLU A 44 1.52 -0.42 -17.17
N GLU A 45 2.24 -0.17 -18.27
CA GLU A 45 2.89 -1.21 -19.08
C GLU A 45 4.41 -1.27 -18.86
N THR A 46 4.98 -0.28 -18.16
CA THR A 46 6.40 -0.25 -17.82
C THR A 46 6.80 -1.50 -17.06
N ARG A 47 7.81 -2.20 -17.58
CA ARG A 47 8.34 -3.40 -16.94
C ARG A 47 9.17 -2.99 -15.72
N VAL A 48 8.94 -3.68 -14.61
CA VAL A 48 9.80 -3.57 -13.43
C VAL A 48 11.16 -4.22 -13.72
N GLU A 49 12.24 -3.48 -13.49
CA GLU A 49 13.62 -3.91 -13.77
C GLU A 49 14.51 -3.88 -12.53
N VAL A 50 15.57 -4.69 -12.57
CA VAL A 50 16.59 -4.73 -11.49
C VAL A 50 17.22 -3.35 -11.32
N GLY A 51 17.33 -2.91 -10.06
CA GLY A 51 17.86 -1.61 -9.69
C GLY A 51 16.80 -0.53 -9.49
N MET A 52 15.55 -0.76 -9.90
CA MET A 52 14.44 0.14 -9.54
C MET A 52 14.20 0.12 -8.03
N VAL A 53 13.81 1.28 -7.50
CA VAL A 53 13.35 1.44 -6.11
C VAL A 53 11.89 1.83 -6.15
N LEU A 54 11.05 1.05 -5.46
CA LEU A 54 9.61 1.19 -5.51
C LEU A 54 9.05 1.39 -4.10
N ALA A 55 8.16 2.35 -3.93
CA ALA A 55 7.24 2.41 -2.81
C ALA A 55 6.03 1.53 -3.14
N VAL A 56 5.85 0.44 -2.38
CA VAL A 56 4.69 -0.46 -2.53
C VAL A 56 3.72 -0.14 -1.40
N GLU A 57 2.61 0.49 -1.74
CA GLU A 57 1.63 1.01 -0.79
C GLU A 57 0.23 0.51 -1.12
N VAL A 58 -0.33 -0.29 -0.21
CA VAL A 58 -1.72 -0.75 -0.33
C VAL A 58 -2.57 -0.03 0.71
N GLU A 59 -3.47 0.81 0.23
CA GLU A 59 -4.49 1.46 1.02
C GLU A 59 -5.82 0.71 0.93
N VAL A 60 -6.43 0.41 2.08
CA VAL A 60 -7.84 -0.01 2.13
C VAL A 60 -8.62 1.08 2.85
N GLY A 61 -9.61 1.64 2.15
CA GLY A 61 -10.48 2.68 2.67
C GLY A 61 -11.81 2.12 3.15
N ALA A 62 -12.40 2.76 4.18
CA ALA A 62 -13.77 2.57 4.62
C ALA A 62 -14.51 3.92 4.59
N PRO A 63 -14.99 4.38 3.41
CA PRO A 63 -15.48 5.75 3.23
C PRO A 63 -16.65 6.11 4.15
N GLY A 64 -17.56 5.16 4.39
CA GLY A 64 -18.72 5.36 5.27
C GLY A 64 -18.36 5.67 6.72
N SER A 65 -17.17 5.28 7.17
CA SER A 65 -16.66 5.54 8.53
C SER A 65 -15.57 6.61 8.57
N GLY A 66 -15.11 7.12 7.41
CA GLY A 66 -13.97 8.04 7.33
C GLY A 66 -12.66 7.43 7.82
N LEU A 67 -12.51 6.10 7.78
CA LEU A 67 -11.32 5.38 8.21
C LEU A 67 -10.53 4.88 6.99
N MET A 68 -9.21 4.79 7.13
CA MET A 68 -8.33 4.15 6.17
C MET A 68 -7.20 3.42 6.90
N ALA A 69 -6.66 2.39 6.26
CA ALA A 69 -5.42 1.76 6.66
C ALA A 69 -4.53 1.63 5.44
N LYS A 70 -3.30 2.15 5.55
CA LYS A 70 -2.27 2.02 4.52
C LYS A 70 -1.06 1.30 5.10
N MET A 71 -0.56 0.33 4.36
CA MET A 71 0.74 -0.29 4.63
C MET A 71 1.64 -0.02 3.44
N GLU A 72 2.84 0.48 3.73
CA GLU A 72 3.80 0.93 2.72
C GLU A 72 5.19 0.40 3.05
N ASP A 73 5.78 -0.31 2.09
CA ASP A 73 7.15 -0.81 2.15
C ASP A 73 7.94 -0.24 0.96
N THR A 74 9.12 0.31 1.20
CA THR A 74 10.07 0.66 0.13
C THR A 74 10.96 -0.54 -0.18
N VAL A 75 11.09 -0.91 -1.45
CA VAL A 75 11.86 -2.06 -1.91
C VAL A 75 12.83 -1.69 -3.03
N VAL A 76 13.96 -2.37 -3.07
CA VAL A 76 14.86 -2.39 -4.25
C VAL A 76 14.62 -3.69 -5.00
N VAL A 77 14.40 -3.59 -6.31
CA VAL A 77 14.23 -4.76 -7.17
C VAL A 77 15.61 -5.38 -7.43
N GLU A 78 15.80 -6.63 -7.00
CA GLU A 78 17.02 -7.40 -7.27
C GLU A 78 16.69 -8.67 -8.06
N ALA A 79 17.71 -9.28 -8.68
CA ALA A 79 17.54 -10.43 -9.56
C ALA A 79 16.92 -11.66 -8.87
N ASN A 80 17.11 -11.79 -7.55
CA ASN A 80 16.66 -12.94 -6.76
C ASN A 80 15.46 -12.62 -5.86
N GLY A 81 14.75 -11.52 -6.15
CA GLY A 81 13.64 -11.00 -5.36
C GLY A 81 13.92 -9.59 -4.82
N PRO A 82 12.90 -8.91 -4.29
CA PRO A 82 13.08 -7.57 -3.77
C PRO A 82 13.81 -7.57 -2.43
N ARG A 83 14.67 -6.58 -2.21
CA ARG A 83 15.24 -6.27 -0.91
C ARG A 83 14.44 -5.14 -0.25
N LEU A 84 13.94 -5.38 0.96
CA LEU A 84 13.25 -4.36 1.72
C LEU A 84 14.22 -3.30 2.26
N LEU A 85 13.80 -2.04 2.18
CA LEU A 85 14.44 -0.91 2.86
C LEU A 85 13.69 -0.53 4.14
N THR A 86 12.37 -0.76 4.18
CA THR A 86 11.55 -0.53 5.37
C THR A 86 11.91 -1.51 6.49
N ALA A 87 12.30 -0.97 7.65
CA ALA A 87 12.62 -1.73 8.85
C ALA A 87 11.49 -1.71 9.92
N ALA A 88 10.35 -1.07 9.60
CA ALA A 88 9.23 -0.97 10.50
C ALA A 88 8.65 -2.36 10.84
N PRO A 89 8.22 -2.61 12.08
CA PRO A 89 7.65 -3.89 12.45
C PRO A 89 6.28 -4.09 11.79
N ARG A 90 5.99 -5.32 11.33
CA ARG A 90 4.72 -5.69 10.68
C ARG A 90 3.58 -6.00 11.66
N ARG A 91 3.65 -5.44 12.86
CA ARG A 91 2.60 -5.59 13.88
C ARG A 91 1.94 -4.24 14.10
N LEU A 92 0.70 -4.25 14.56
CA LEU A 92 0.06 -3.03 15.04
C LEU A 92 0.88 -2.48 16.22
N VAL A 93 1.26 -1.22 16.09
CA VAL A 93 1.91 -0.44 17.15
C VAL A 93 0.95 0.68 17.50
N GLU A 94 0.41 0.61 18.71
CA GLU A 94 -0.39 1.69 19.26
C GLU A 94 0.52 2.85 19.63
N VAL A 95 0.18 4.05 19.17
CA VAL A 95 0.87 5.29 19.50
C VAL A 95 -0.10 6.21 20.22
N THR A 96 0.34 6.79 21.33
CA THR A 96 -0.45 7.84 21.99
C THR A 96 -0.37 9.09 21.15
N ALA A 97 -1.52 9.61 20.69
CA ALA A 97 -1.55 10.87 19.98
C ALA A 97 -0.97 11.97 20.89
N SER A 98 0.11 12.62 20.47
CA SER A 98 0.53 13.87 21.10
C SER A 98 -0.48 14.95 20.73
N ALA A 99 -0.80 15.85 21.66
CA ALA A 99 -1.58 17.04 21.34
C ALA A 99 -0.99 17.72 20.09
N PRO A 100 -1.84 18.21 19.17
CA PRO A 100 -1.35 18.91 17.97
C PRO A 100 -0.42 20.05 18.40
N ARG A 101 0.73 20.14 17.71
CA ARG A 101 1.66 21.27 17.87
C ARG A 101 1.11 22.51 17.18
#